data_AF-Q8NPS4-F1
#
_entry.id   AF-Q8NPS4-F1
#
_cell.length_a   1.000
_cell.length_b   1.000
_cell.length_c   1.000
_cell.angle_alpha   90.00
_cell.angle_beta   90.00
_cell.angle_gamma   90.00
#
_symmetry.space_group_name_H-M   'P 1'
#
loop_
_entity.id
_entity.type
_entity.pdbx_description
1 polymer ?
#
loop_
_entity_poly.entity_id
_entity_poly.type
_entity_poly.pdbx_seq_one_letter_code
_entity_poly.pdbx_strand_id
1 'polypeptide(L)'
;MKVDFSMTVTSPAALALSDMSYVDIIKKKRGWTTEFFHSTINTGETTTPLPDSDRATALIHDHITKAQEITIITDFDMDGISAGVIAYAGLAELGAQVNMVVPDYRGERNVTASDIDRALELYPATSLIITCDVGIGSHEGIARAHERSIAVLVTDHHMEVEPCQADVVLNPNRIDSDYPNKDICGAQVIFATLSDYARRYRADKIIDINLLAVFSGIGALADVMPLTRDTRPTVKQAIALLRLAIPQVSKNRFGGWDTYAARSVNPDTSTLMHIVNASQHDHRFIAAFQGISILLGELIAQKKLVNIDNISESFIGFTLGPMFNATRRVGGDMHDSFLVFAPHAALASQPSMNPNRHAAISRIIDNNERRKELSKSSYAAVHSSDQPYAPFVWLSEAPSGILGLIASQLTRESDVPAIVINPDTLSGSARSPEWAPIITQVNTLSAQGHGGIHAAGHEYACGMRFDNHDDIVTFVATLDALDKNTPREAQPADLHLVDIDHARPVLDNPSLTQELSTVDAAVDAAQLLVLIDQLDQLQPFGHGFTYPRIDVTFRPAETEFKVMGQHHQHLKVITHSGLTLLWWNKAQQLDEIAQSELVTMSVELDVNMFRGFISPQGIVSACTVI
;
A
#
# COMPACT_ATOMS: atom_id res chain seq x y z
N MET A 1 66.66 -22.52 -34.40
CA MET A 1 66.15 -21.13 -34.54
C MET A 1 65.10 -20.95 -33.46
N LYS A 2 65.45 -20.27 -32.37
CA LYS A 2 64.52 -19.92 -31.28
C LYS A 2 63.58 -18.84 -31.82
N VAL A 3 62.28 -18.99 -31.61
CA VAL A 3 61.33 -17.87 -31.67
C VAL A 3 60.58 -17.91 -30.35
N ASP A 4 60.88 -16.91 -29.53
CA ASP A 4 60.19 -16.60 -28.28
C ASP A 4 58.74 -16.19 -28.58
N PHE A 5 57.79 -16.83 -27.89
CA PHE A 5 56.46 -16.28 -27.67
C PHE A 5 56.35 -15.88 -26.19
N SER A 6 57.07 -14.81 -25.83
CA SER A 6 56.81 -14.07 -24.61
C SER A 6 55.99 -12.83 -24.96
N MET A 7 54.69 -13.02 -25.21
CA MET A 7 53.73 -11.95 -24.94
C MET A 7 53.28 -12.13 -23.50
N THR A 8 53.94 -11.41 -22.61
CA THR A 8 53.38 -11.06 -21.30
C THR A 8 52.08 -10.32 -21.55
N VAL A 9 50.97 -11.04 -21.50
CA VAL A 9 49.66 -10.47 -21.22
C VAL A 9 49.75 -9.99 -19.77
N THR A 10 50.03 -8.72 -19.58
CA THR A 10 49.68 -8.04 -18.32
C THR A 10 48.17 -8.10 -18.21
N SER A 11 47.69 -9.08 -17.44
CA SER A 11 46.31 -9.19 -16.97
C SER A 11 45.91 -7.84 -16.36
N PRO A 12 44.89 -7.15 -16.91
CA PRO A 12 44.17 -6.15 -16.12
C PRO A 12 43.48 -6.91 -14.97
N ALA A 13 43.30 -6.27 -13.82
CA ALA A 13 42.63 -6.87 -12.68
C ALA A 13 41.26 -7.43 -13.10
N ALA A 14 41.16 -8.76 -13.22
CA ALA A 14 39.89 -9.41 -13.41
C ALA A 14 39.06 -9.13 -12.16
N LEU A 15 37.90 -8.50 -12.34
CA LEU A 15 36.86 -8.39 -11.32
C LEU A 15 36.71 -9.78 -10.68
N ALA A 16 37.04 -9.90 -9.40
CA ALA A 16 36.88 -11.14 -8.67
C ALA A 16 35.39 -11.32 -8.39
N LEU A 17 34.66 -11.86 -9.38
CA LEU A 17 33.24 -12.16 -9.25
C LEU A 17 33.03 -13.28 -8.22
N SER A 18 31.92 -13.20 -7.49
CA SER A 18 31.60 -14.17 -6.44
C SER A 18 31.13 -15.52 -7.01
N ASP A 19 31.58 -16.64 -6.41
CA ASP A 19 31.03 -17.98 -6.65
C ASP A 19 29.70 -18.24 -5.91
N MET A 20 29.23 -17.27 -5.11
CA MET A 20 27.95 -17.37 -4.40
C MET A 20 26.77 -17.25 -5.37
N SER A 21 25.66 -17.93 -5.06
CA SER A 21 24.41 -17.68 -5.77
C SER A 21 23.92 -16.25 -5.57
N TYR A 22 23.18 -15.70 -6.53
CA TYR A 22 22.68 -14.33 -6.44
C TYR A 22 21.86 -14.05 -5.18
N VAL A 23 21.01 -15.00 -4.76
CA VAL A 23 20.19 -14.82 -3.55
C VAL A 23 21.06 -14.78 -2.28
N ASP A 24 22.17 -15.50 -2.25
CA ASP A 24 23.05 -15.52 -1.07
C ASP A 24 23.82 -14.20 -0.95
N ILE A 25 24.17 -13.57 -2.08
CA ILE A 25 24.74 -12.22 -2.12
C ILE A 25 23.73 -11.21 -1.53
N ILE A 26 22.48 -11.23 -2.03
CA ILE A 26 21.40 -10.39 -1.51
C ILE A 26 21.19 -10.62 -0.02
N LYS A 27 21.05 -11.89 0.41
CA LYS A 27 20.82 -12.22 1.82
C LYS A 27 21.96 -11.72 2.71
N LYS A 28 23.20 -11.84 2.26
CA LYS A 28 24.37 -11.35 2.99
C LYS A 28 24.35 -9.83 3.12
N LYS A 29 24.10 -9.10 2.03
CA LYS A 29 24.06 -7.62 2.04
C LYS A 29 22.87 -7.07 2.84
N ARG A 30 21.70 -7.68 2.74
CA ARG A 30 20.48 -7.32 3.48
C ARG A 30 20.44 -7.83 4.92
N GLY A 31 21.38 -8.70 5.32
CA GLY A 31 21.32 -9.35 6.63
C GLY A 31 20.12 -10.29 6.81
N TRP A 32 19.58 -10.84 5.71
CA TRP A 32 18.47 -11.79 5.72
C TRP A 32 18.89 -13.18 6.22
N THR A 33 19.14 -13.25 7.52
CA THR A 33 19.41 -14.48 8.24
C THR A 33 18.12 -15.25 8.51
N THR A 34 18.22 -16.54 8.88
CA THR A 34 17.07 -17.31 9.35
C THR A 34 16.39 -16.63 10.55
N GLU A 35 17.20 -16.05 11.46
CA GLU A 35 16.67 -15.33 12.62
C GLU A 35 15.90 -14.08 12.19
N PHE A 36 16.43 -13.27 11.27
CA PHE A 36 15.70 -12.11 10.72
C PHE A 36 14.33 -12.49 10.17
N PHE A 37 14.25 -13.58 9.41
CA PHE A 37 12.97 -14.06 8.90
C PHE A 37 12.03 -14.55 9.99
N HIS A 38 12.54 -15.11 11.08
CA HIS A 38 11.73 -15.62 12.19
C HIS A 38 11.29 -14.53 13.17
N SER A 39 12.18 -13.60 13.54
CA SER A 39 11.99 -12.59 14.60
C SER A 39 11.41 -11.26 14.12
N THR A 40 11.53 -10.98 12.82
CA THR A 40 11.16 -9.68 12.23
C THR A 40 10.11 -9.85 11.15
N ILE A 41 10.32 -10.77 10.21
CA ILE A 41 9.47 -10.85 9.00
C ILE A 41 8.26 -11.76 9.20
N ASN A 42 8.46 -12.96 9.72
CA ASN A 42 7.42 -13.99 9.85
C ASN A 42 7.10 -14.33 11.31
N THR A 43 7.42 -13.44 12.25
CA THR A 43 6.97 -13.62 13.64
C THR A 43 5.45 -13.69 13.63
N GLY A 44 4.91 -14.87 13.94
CA GLY A 44 3.47 -15.09 14.05
C GLY A 44 2.88 -14.39 15.28
N GLU A 45 1.58 -14.62 15.51
CA GLU A 45 0.74 -13.94 16.50
C GLU A 45 1.54 -13.50 17.73
N THR A 46 1.61 -12.18 17.90
CA THR A 46 2.13 -11.55 19.11
C THR A 46 1.50 -12.22 20.35
N THR A 47 2.34 -12.86 21.18
CA THR A 47 1.87 -13.52 22.41
C THR A 47 1.32 -12.53 23.44
N THR A 48 1.73 -11.27 23.34
CA THR A 48 1.14 -10.14 24.06
C THR A 48 -0.18 -9.76 23.39
N PRO A 49 -1.33 -9.85 24.09
CA PRO A 49 -2.60 -9.40 23.53
C PRO A 49 -2.62 -7.87 23.36
N LEU A 50 -3.53 -7.38 22.51
CA LEU A 50 -3.80 -5.94 22.44
C LEU A 50 -4.25 -5.39 23.80
N PRO A 51 -4.00 -4.10 24.08
CA PRO A 51 -4.50 -3.45 25.29
C PRO A 51 -6.02 -3.65 25.43
N ASP A 52 -6.45 -3.96 26.66
CA ASP A 52 -7.85 -4.25 26.99
C ASP A 52 -8.53 -5.42 26.25
N SER A 53 -7.81 -6.32 25.56
CA SER A 53 -8.45 -7.46 24.84
C SER A 53 -9.40 -8.28 25.71
N ASP A 54 -9.02 -8.55 26.96
CA ASP A 54 -9.87 -9.25 27.93
C ASP A 54 -11.19 -8.51 28.20
N ARG A 55 -11.10 -7.19 28.39
CA ARG A 55 -12.26 -6.32 28.68
C ARG A 55 -13.14 -6.16 27.44
N ALA A 56 -12.55 -6.01 26.26
CA ALA A 56 -13.24 -5.91 24.99
C ALA A 56 -14.04 -7.18 24.69
N THR A 57 -13.40 -8.35 24.75
CA THR A 57 -14.07 -9.63 24.45
C THR A 57 -15.16 -9.94 25.47
N ALA A 58 -14.96 -9.61 26.74
CA ALA A 58 -16.00 -9.73 27.77
C ALA A 58 -17.19 -8.78 27.53
N LEU A 59 -16.93 -7.51 27.18
CA LEU A 59 -17.98 -6.52 26.89
C LEU A 59 -18.82 -6.96 25.68
N ILE A 60 -18.18 -7.42 24.61
CA ILE A 60 -18.86 -7.98 23.43
C ILE A 60 -19.68 -9.21 23.82
N HIS A 61 -19.13 -10.11 24.65
CA HIS A 61 -19.83 -11.33 25.08
C HIS A 61 -21.10 -11.02 25.87
N ASP A 62 -21.02 -10.03 26.77
CA ASP A 62 -22.14 -9.62 27.60
C ASP A 62 -23.28 -9.04 26.74
N HIS A 63 -22.96 -8.24 25.72
CA HIS A 63 -23.96 -7.72 24.78
C HIS A 63 -24.59 -8.81 23.91
N ILE A 64 -23.79 -9.76 23.41
CA ILE A 64 -24.29 -10.90 22.63
C ILE A 64 -25.23 -11.76 23.47
N THR A 65 -24.83 -12.13 24.69
CA THR A 65 -25.62 -13.02 25.56
C THR A 65 -26.91 -12.37 26.06
N LYS A 66 -26.92 -11.05 26.23
CA LYS A 66 -28.12 -10.26 26.58
C LYS A 66 -28.96 -9.84 25.37
N ALA A 67 -28.56 -10.23 24.15
CA ALA A 67 -29.20 -9.84 22.89
C ALA A 67 -29.38 -8.31 22.76
N GLN A 68 -28.39 -7.55 23.21
CA GLN A 68 -28.38 -6.10 23.16
C GLN A 68 -27.76 -5.60 21.86
N GLU A 69 -28.24 -4.46 21.35
CA GLU A 69 -27.80 -3.93 20.06
C GLU A 69 -26.43 -3.25 20.14
N ILE A 70 -25.59 -3.60 19.18
CA ILE A 70 -24.26 -3.06 18.92
C ILE A 70 -24.32 -2.26 17.61
N THR A 71 -23.82 -1.03 17.60
CA THR A 71 -23.74 -0.22 16.37
C THR A 71 -22.30 0.11 16.03
N ILE A 72 -21.91 -0.21 14.79
CA ILE A 72 -20.58 0.07 14.26
C ILE A 72 -20.52 1.47 13.67
N ILE A 73 -19.52 2.25 14.05
CA ILE A 73 -19.10 3.49 13.40
C ILE A 73 -17.69 3.29 12.87
N THR A 74 -17.41 3.71 11.65
CA THR A 74 -16.16 3.31 10.97
C THR A 74 -15.60 4.44 10.12
N ASP A 75 -14.30 4.44 9.84
CA ASP A 75 -13.71 5.40 8.90
C ASP A 75 -14.12 5.08 7.43
N PHE A 76 -13.94 6.06 6.55
CA PHE A 76 -14.42 6.05 5.16
C PHE A 76 -13.36 5.61 4.14
N ASP A 77 -12.10 5.46 4.51
CA ASP A 77 -11.10 4.94 3.58
C ASP A 77 -11.10 3.40 3.55
N MET A 78 -10.24 2.79 2.76
CA MET A 78 -10.29 1.34 2.56
C MET A 78 -9.89 0.55 3.82
N ASP A 79 -9.10 1.10 4.74
CA ASP A 79 -8.86 0.45 6.03
C ASP A 79 -10.13 0.51 6.88
N GLY A 80 -10.73 1.69 7.04
CA GLY A 80 -12.02 1.87 7.69
C GLY A 80 -13.14 1.01 7.09
N ILE A 81 -13.31 0.99 5.78
CA ILE A 81 -14.30 0.12 5.12
C ILE A 81 -14.04 -1.35 5.48
N SER A 82 -12.78 -1.78 5.45
CA SER A 82 -12.40 -3.16 5.77
C SER A 82 -12.66 -3.47 7.24
N ALA A 83 -12.29 -2.58 8.15
CA ALA A 83 -12.50 -2.70 9.59
C ALA A 83 -13.99 -2.78 9.93
N GLY A 84 -14.80 -1.87 9.37
CA GLY A 84 -16.26 -1.87 9.52
C GLY A 84 -16.92 -3.13 8.98
N VAL A 85 -16.47 -3.65 7.82
CA VAL A 85 -16.97 -4.92 7.28
C VAL A 85 -16.60 -6.10 8.18
N ILE A 86 -15.37 -6.16 8.70
CA ILE A 86 -14.93 -7.20 9.64
C ILE A 86 -15.79 -7.16 10.90
N ALA A 87 -16.00 -5.97 11.49
CA ALA A 87 -16.84 -5.80 12.66
C ALA A 87 -18.28 -6.25 12.39
N TYR A 88 -18.90 -5.71 11.34
CA TYR A 88 -20.31 -5.94 11.02
C TYR A 88 -20.59 -7.40 10.64
N ALA A 89 -19.81 -7.99 9.73
CA ALA A 89 -19.97 -9.37 9.31
C ALA A 89 -19.54 -10.37 10.40
N GLY A 90 -18.42 -10.09 11.08
CA GLY A 90 -17.87 -10.98 12.10
C GLY A 90 -18.72 -11.03 13.37
N LEU A 91 -19.16 -9.88 13.89
CA LEU A 91 -20.05 -9.87 15.06
C LEU A 91 -21.40 -10.52 14.76
N ALA A 92 -21.94 -10.30 13.57
CA ALA A 92 -23.14 -11.00 13.10
C ALA A 92 -22.96 -12.52 13.12
N GLU A 93 -21.85 -13.02 12.57
CA GLU A 93 -21.52 -14.44 12.54
C GLU A 93 -21.33 -15.03 13.95
N LEU A 94 -20.84 -14.22 14.88
CA LEU A 94 -20.71 -14.56 16.30
C LEU A 94 -22.03 -14.49 17.09
N GLY A 95 -23.12 -14.04 16.46
CA GLY A 95 -24.47 -14.03 17.02
C GLY A 95 -24.94 -12.67 17.57
N ALA A 96 -24.23 -11.58 17.27
CA ALA A 96 -24.60 -10.25 17.73
C ALA A 96 -25.79 -9.64 16.97
N GLN A 97 -26.58 -8.84 17.68
CA GLN A 97 -27.50 -7.87 17.08
C GLN A 97 -26.69 -6.63 16.68
N VAL A 98 -26.09 -6.69 15.49
CA VAL A 98 -25.17 -5.64 15.03
C VAL A 98 -25.73 -4.84 13.85
N ASN A 99 -25.59 -3.51 13.96
CA ASN A 99 -25.90 -2.50 12.95
C ASN A 99 -24.61 -1.79 12.51
N MET A 100 -24.63 -1.09 11.39
CA MET A 100 -23.49 -0.26 10.96
C MET A 100 -23.98 1.00 10.28
N VAL A 101 -23.38 2.13 10.66
CA VAL A 101 -23.64 3.44 10.07
C VAL A 101 -22.57 3.71 9.01
N VAL A 102 -23.00 4.09 7.81
CA VAL A 102 -22.07 4.56 6.78
C VAL A 102 -21.54 5.95 7.17
N PRO A 103 -20.21 6.17 7.18
CA PRO A 103 -19.61 7.46 7.53
C PRO A 103 -19.85 8.54 6.47
N ASP A 104 -19.95 9.80 6.90
CA ASP A 104 -19.93 10.97 6.02
C ASP A 104 -18.53 11.60 6.04
N TYR A 105 -17.81 11.51 4.92
CA TYR A 105 -16.45 12.03 4.77
C TYR A 105 -16.38 13.55 4.60
N ARG A 106 -17.54 14.24 4.51
CA ARG A 106 -17.60 15.70 4.32
C ARG A 106 -17.46 16.46 5.64
N GLY A 107 -17.63 15.78 6.76
CA GLY A 107 -17.43 16.31 8.10
C GLY A 107 -15.99 16.17 8.59
N GLU A 108 -15.83 16.23 9.91
CA GLU A 108 -14.57 15.90 10.57
C GLU A 108 -14.28 14.40 10.46
N ARG A 109 -13.00 14.01 10.51
CA ARG A 109 -12.62 12.59 10.50
C ARG A 109 -12.98 11.91 11.83
N ASN A 110 -12.84 12.63 12.95
CA ASN A 110 -13.20 12.12 14.27
C ASN A 110 -14.73 12.01 14.40
N VAL A 111 -15.17 11.08 15.25
CA VAL A 111 -16.60 10.87 15.52
C VAL A 111 -17.13 12.05 16.35
N THR A 112 -18.09 12.78 15.81
CA THR A 112 -18.71 13.96 16.43
C THR A 112 -19.94 13.58 17.25
N ALA A 113 -20.49 14.51 18.04
CA ALA A 113 -21.78 14.28 18.71
C ALA A 113 -22.91 14.05 17.69
N SER A 114 -22.84 14.70 16.52
CA SER A 114 -23.82 14.54 15.45
C SER A 114 -23.79 13.14 14.83
N ASP A 115 -22.62 12.51 14.76
CA ASP A 115 -22.51 11.13 14.27
C ASP A 115 -23.17 10.14 15.23
N ILE A 116 -23.00 10.36 16.53
CA ILE A 116 -23.68 9.57 17.57
C ILE A 116 -25.19 9.76 17.48
N ASP A 117 -25.67 11.00 17.44
CA ASP A 117 -27.11 11.26 17.36
C ASP A 117 -27.73 10.62 16.10
N ARG A 118 -27.06 10.72 14.94
CA ARG A 118 -27.48 10.06 13.70
C ARG A 118 -27.51 8.53 13.83
N ALA A 119 -26.51 7.94 14.49
CA ALA A 119 -26.49 6.50 14.75
C ALA A 119 -27.71 6.06 15.59
N LEU A 120 -28.11 6.87 16.57
CA LEU A 120 -29.27 6.59 17.43
C LEU A 120 -30.61 6.90 16.78
N GLU A 121 -30.66 7.83 15.81
CA GLU A 121 -31.83 8.01 14.97
C GLU A 121 -32.11 6.78 14.10
N LEU A 122 -31.06 6.21 13.51
CA LEU A 122 -31.16 4.98 12.71
C LEU A 122 -31.41 3.74 13.58
N TYR A 123 -30.76 3.68 14.75
CA TYR A 123 -30.75 2.51 15.63
C TYR A 123 -31.01 2.91 17.11
N PRO A 124 -32.27 3.22 17.48
CA PRO A 124 -32.60 3.76 18.81
C PRO A 124 -32.35 2.83 19.98
N ALA A 125 -32.21 1.52 19.75
CA ALA A 125 -31.95 0.52 20.78
C ALA A 125 -30.45 0.21 20.98
N THR A 126 -29.57 0.95 20.30
CA THR A 126 -28.12 0.88 20.48
C THR A 126 -27.75 1.02 21.96
N SER A 127 -26.95 0.09 22.45
CA SER A 127 -26.45 0.08 23.84
C SER A 127 -24.92 0.01 23.93
N LEU A 128 -24.27 -0.41 22.84
CA LEU A 128 -22.83 -0.36 22.63
C LEU A 128 -22.52 0.23 21.26
N ILE A 129 -21.58 1.17 21.22
CA ILE A 129 -20.95 1.63 19.99
C ILE A 129 -19.56 1.01 19.91
N ILE A 130 -19.24 0.40 18.76
CA ILE A 130 -17.88 -0.03 18.44
C ILE A 130 -17.36 0.85 17.30
N THR A 131 -16.26 1.57 17.54
CA THR A 131 -15.60 2.33 16.47
C THR A 131 -14.53 1.49 15.79
N CYS A 132 -14.37 1.64 14.48
CA CYS A 132 -13.44 0.88 13.65
C CYS A 132 -12.55 1.81 12.82
N ASP A 133 -11.24 1.74 13.03
CA ASP A 133 -10.25 2.62 12.38
C ASP A 133 -10.45 4.12 12.65
N VAL A 134 -11.14 4.41 13.74
CA VAL A 134 -11.44 5.75 14.23
C VAL A 134 -11.81 5.63 15.69
N GLY A 135 -11.72 6.71 16.45
CA GLY A 135 -12.23 6.76 17.82
C GLY A 135 -11.24 7.24 18.86
N ILE A 136 -9.92 7.04 18.65
CA ILE A 136 -8.93 7.34 19.69
C ILE A 136 -8.96 8.82 20.11
N GLY A 137 -9.14 9.72 19.14
CA GLY A 137 -9.28 11.17 19.36
C GLY A 137 -10.73 11.69 19.37
N SER A 138 -11.74 10.81 19.36
CA SER A 138 -13.15 11.19 19.19
C SER A 138 -13.84 11.57 20.52
N HIS A 139 -13.22 12.48 21.28
CA HIS A 139 -13.68 12.84 22.63
C HIS A 139 -15.12 13.35 22.67
N GLU A 140 -15.53 14.17 21.69
CA GLU A 140 -16.89 14.70 21.60
C GLU A 140 -17.93 13.60 21.38
N GLY A 141 -17.69 12.70 20.42
CA GLY A 141 -18.57 11.56 20.16
C GLY A 141 -18.65 10.62 21.37
N ILE A 142 -17.53 10.31 22.02
CA ILE A 142 -17.52 9.47 23.23
C ILE A 142 -18.36 10.10 24.34
N ALA A 143 -18.15 11.39 24.61
CA ALA A 143 -18.94 12.11 25.62
C ALA A 143 -20.44 12.09 25.29
N ARG A 144 -20.80 12.27 24.02
CA ARG A 144 -22.20 12.20 23.57
C ARG A 144 -22.82 10.81 23.76
N ALA A 145 -22.08 9.74 23.49
CA ALA A 145 -22.54 8.37 23.75
C ALA A 145 -22.78 8.15 25.25
N HIS A 146 -21.88 8.63 26.10
CA HIS A 146 -22.03 8.56 27.56
C HIS A 146 -23.22 9.35 28.09
N GLU A 147 -23.51 10.55 27.54
CA GLU A 147 -24.73 11.31 27.84
C GLU A 147 -26.01 10.51 27.53
N ARG A 148 -25.94 9.60 26.56
CA ARG A 148 -27.02 8.69 26.16
C ARG A 148 -27.00 7.36 26.91
N SER A 149 -26.10 7.18 27.87
CA SER A 149 -25.89 5.93 28.61
C SER A 149 -25.52 4.75 27.71
N ILE A 150 -24.73 5.02 26.66
CA ILE A 150 -24.25 4.03 25.70
C ILE A 150 -22.78 3.79 25.95
N ALA A 151 -22.39 2.53 26.06
CA ALA A 151 -20.98 2.15 26.20
C ALA A 151 -20.24 2.35 24.86
N VAL A 152 -18.95 2.68 24.93
CA VAL A 152 -18.10 2.86 23.75
C VAL A 152 -16.88 1.96 23.85
N LEU A 153 -16.67 1.14 22.82
CA LEU A 153 -15.45 0.36 22.61
C LEU A 153 -14.75 0.89 21.36
N VAL A 154 -13.54 1.41 21.54
CA VAL A 154 -12.72 1.94 20.45
C VAL A 154 -11.79 0.85 19.92
N THR A 155 -11.85 0.58 18.62
CA THR A 155 -10.81 -0.16 17.88
C THR A 155 -10.15 0.77 16.87
N ASP A 156 -8.90 1.10 17.12
CA ASP A 156 -8.16 2.12 16.38
C ASP A 156 -6.67 1.79 16.40
N HIS A 157 -5.89 2.46 15.56
CA HIS A 157 -4.44 2.30 15.49
C HIS A 157 -3.68 3.64 15.39
N HIS A 158 -4.39 4.76 15.29
CA HIS A 158 -3.76 6.07 15.26
C HIS A 158 -3.03 6.41 16.57
N MET A 159 -2.05 7.30 16.50
CA MET A 159 -1.32 7.79 17.67
C MET A 159 -2.27 8.45 18.67
N GLU A 160 -2.24 7.99 19.93
CA GLU A 160 -2.98 8.64 21.01
C GLU A 160 -2.23 9.88 21.49
N VAL A 161 -2.84 11.06 21.32
CA VAL A 161 -2.29 12.35 21.77
C VAL A 161 -2.72 12.65 23.21
N GLU A 162 -3.98 12.41 23.52
CA GLU A 162 -4.56 12.55 24.86
C GLU A 162 -5.30 11.27 25.25
N PRO A 163 -5.37 10.90 26.54
CA PRO A 163 -6.04 9.68 26.97
C PRO A 163 -7.50 9.60 26.49
N CYS A 164 -7.80 8.57 25.71
CA CYS A 164 -9.14 8.27 25.22
C CYS A 164 -10.08 7.94 26.39
N GLN A 165 -11.27 8.51 26.38
CA GLN A 165 -12.25 8.38 27.48
C GLN A 165 -13.27 7.26 27.27
N ALA A 166 -13.10 6.41 26.26
CA ALA A 166 -14.02 5.30 26.00
C ALA A 166 -13.94 4.23 27.10
N ASP A 167 -15.00 3.42 27.21
CA ASP A 167 -15.08 2.35 28.22
C ASP A 167 -14.00 1.29 28.02
N VAL A 168 -13.68 0.98 26.76
CA VAL A 168 -12.64 0.02 26.36
C VAL A 168 -11.90 0.55 25.13
N VAL A 169 -10.57 0.49 25.14
CA VAL A 169 -9.73 1.00 24.04
C VAL A 169 -8.70 -0.04 23.61
N LEU A 170 -8.94 -0.62 22.44
CA LEU A 170 -8.00 -1.47 21.71
C LEU A 170 -7.24 -0.60 20.71
N ASN A 171 -6.04 -0.16 21.09
CA ASN A 171 -5.15 0.55 20.18
C ASN A 171 -3.69 0.18 20.46
N PRO A 172 -2.92 -0.32 19.48
CA PRO A 172 -1.51 -0.61 19.66
C PRO A 172 -0.71 0.64 20.06
N ASN A 173 -1.11 1.83 19.61
CA ASN A 173 -0.46 3.12 19.81
C ASN A 173 -1.04 3.95 20.98
N ARG A 174 -1.73 3.29 21.93
CA ARG A 174 -2.14 3.90 23.20
C ARG A 174 -0.91 4.34 24.02
N ILE A 175 -1.02 5.42 24.79
CA ILE A 175 0.06 6.04 25.56
C ILE A 175 0.74 5.04 26.52
N ASP A 176 -0.04 4.15 27.13
CA ASP A 176 0.42 3.13 28.09
C ASP A 176 0.61 1.73 27.46
N SER A 177 0.48 1.61 26.14
CA SER A 177 0.55 0.31 25.46
C SER A 177 1.98 -0.21 25.38
N ASP A 178 2.20 -1.43 25.84
CA ASP A 178 3.42 -2.21 25.65
C ASP A 178 3.31 -3.20 24.47
N TYR A 179 2.23 -3.12 23.69
CA TYR A 179 2.02 -4.00 22.55
C TYR A 179 3.19 -3.88 21.55
N PRO A 180 3.87 -4.99 21.21
CA PRO A 180 5.15 -4.94 20.51
C PRO A 180 5.03 -4.62 19.02
N ASN A 181 3.84 -4.81 18.43
CA ASN A 181 3.59 -4.57 17.01
C ASN A 181 2.75 -3.30 16.81
N LYS A 182 3.41 -2.14 16.82
CA LYS A 182 2.73 -0.83 16.74
C LYS A 182 2.11 -0.53 15.37
N ASP A 183 2.56 -1.23 14.33
CA ASP A 183 2.29 -0.89 12.93
C ASP A 183 1.20 -1.79 12.30
N ILE A 184 0.17 -2.14 13.06
CA ILE A 184 -1.04 -2.80 12.54
C ILE A 184 -2.10 -1.74 12.22
N CYS A 185 -2.91 -1.97 11.20
CA CYS A 185 -4.00 -1.06 10.81
C CYS A 185 -5.30 -1.29 11.62
N GLY A 186 -6.28 -0.40 11.49
CA GLY A 186 -7.59 -0.53 12.15
C GLY A 186 -8.30 -1.84 11.81
N ALA A 187 -8.25 -2.30 10.55
CA ALA A 187 -8.82 -3.59 10.16
C ALA A 187 -8.13 -4.79 10.85
N GLN A 188 -6.83 -4.70 11.14
CA GLN A 188 -6.11 -5.73 11.90
C GLN A 188 -6.49 -5.72 13.38
N VAL A 189 -6.68 -4.54 13.98
CA VAL A 189 -7.09 -4.41 15.40
C VAL A 189 -8.44 -5.10 15.63
N ILE A 190 -9.47 -4.78 14.83
CA ILE A 190 -10.78 -5.41 14.99
C ILE A 190 -10.75 -6.90 14.62
N PHE A 191 -9.99 -7.30 13.60
CA PHE A 191 -9.81 -8.71 13.24
C PHE A 191 -9.18 -9.53 14.38
N ALA A 192 -8.12 -9.02 15.00
CA ALA A 192 -7.48 -9.64 16.15
C ALA A 192 -8.44 -9.74 17.34
N THR A 193 -9.24 -8.70 17.57
CA THR A 193 -10.26 -8.66 18.63
C THR A 193 -11.33 -9.75 18.44
N LEU A 194 -11.87 -9.89 17.23
CA LEU A 194 -12.87 -10.93 16.94
C LEU A 194 -12.26 -12.34 16.93
N SER A 195 -11.00 -12.47 16.52
CA SER A 195 -10.27 -13.75 16.58
C SER A 195 -10.06 -14.19 18.03
N ASP A 196 -9.69 -13.26 18.92
CA ASP A 196 -9.58 -13.52 20.36
C ASP A 196 -10.95 -13.86 20.97
N TYR A 197 -12.00 -13.12 20.61
CA TYR A 197 -13.37 -13.46 21.01
C TYR A 197 -13.76 -14.89 20.61
N ALA A 198 -13.53 -15.27 19.34
CA ALA A 198 -13.85 -16.59 18.84
C ALA A 198 -13.09 -17.68 19.61
N ARG A 199 -11.78 -17.50 19.86
CA ARG A 199 -10.98 -18.42 20.67
C ARG A 199 -11.53 -18.63 22.08
N ARG A 200 -12.06 -17.57 22.71
CA ARG A 200 -12.55 -17.61 24.09
C ARG A 200 -13.98 -18.15 24.22
N TYR A 201 -14.88 -17.70 23.35
CA TYR A 201 -16.33 -17.88 23.54
C TYR A 201 -17.01 -18.67 22.41
N ARG A 202 -16.40 -18.77 21.23
CA ARG A 202 -17.00 -19.36 20.01
C ARG A 202 -15.97 -20.14 19.20
N ALA A 203 -15.38 -21.16 19.79
CA ALA A 203 -14.34 -21.98 19.15
C ALA A 203 -14.82 -22.62 17.83
N ASP A 204 -16.13 -22.84 17.70
CA ASP A 204 -16.81 -23.31 16.48
C ASP A 204 -16.73 -22.31 15.31
N LYS A 205 -16.45 -21.03 15.59
CA LYS A 205 -16.40 -19.93 14.60
C LYS A 205 -15.00 -19.45 14.26
N ILE A 206 -13.94 -20.09 14.77
CA ILE A 206 -12.56 -19.68 14.50
C ILE A 206 -12.25 -19.67 12.99
N ILE A 207 -12.65 -20.72 12.26
CA ILE A 207 -12.40 -20.82 10.81
C ILE A 207 -13.18 -19.73 10.07
N ASP A 208 -14.43 -19.49 10.46
CA ASP A 208 -15.30 -18.49 9.84
C ASP A 208 -14.71 -17.08 10.02
N ILE A 209 -14.32 -16.72 11.23
CA ILE A 209 -13.66 -15.43 11.49
C ILE A 209 -12.35 -15.33 10.72
N ASN A 210 -11.54 -16.38 10.64
CA ASN A 210 -10.30 -16.37 9.86
C ASN A 210 -10.50 -16.10 8.36
N LEU A 211 -11.68 -16.36 7.78
CA LEU A 211 -11.96 -15.97 6.39
C LEU A 211 -12.02 -14.44 6.22
N LEU A 212 -12.36 -13.68 7.28
CA LEU A 212 -12.37 -12.21 7.25
C LEU A 212 -10.97 -11.59 7.19
N ALA A 213 -9.91 -12.40 7.35
CA ALA A 213 -8.53 -11.96 7.13
C ALA A 213 -8.32 -11.34 5.73
N VAL A 214 -9.17 -11.68 4.76
CA VAL A 214 -9.17 -11.03 3.44
C VAL A 214 -9.35 -9.52 3.53
N PHE A 215 -10.27 -9.04 4.36
CA PHE A 215 -10.48 -7.60 4.58
C PHE A 215 -9.34 -7.01 5.41
N SER A 216 -8.84 -7.75 6.40
CA SER A 216 -7.72 -7.30 7.24
C SER A 216 -6.45 -7.03 6.41
N GLY A 217 -6.11 -7.94 5.48
CA GLY A 217 -4.98 -7.74 4.58
C GLY A 217 -5.21 -6.68 3.50
N ILE A 218 -6.47 -6.44 3.10
CA ILE A 218 -6.81 -5.33 2.21
C ILE A 218 -6.61 -3.99 2.92
N GLY A 219 -7.11 -3.84 4.15
CA GLY A 219 -6.90 -2.65 4.98
C GLY A 219 -5.42 -2.37 5.20
N ALA A 220 -4.65 -3.37 5.62
CA ALA A 220 -3.22 -3.22 5.89
C ALA A 220 -2.41 -2.70 4.70
N LEU A 221 -2.67 -3.21 3.49
CA LEU A 221 -2.00 -2.72 2.29
C LEU A 221 -2.53 -1.37 1.81
N ALA A 222 -3.82 -1.09 2.01
CA ALA A 222 -4.40 0.20 1.64
C ALA A 222 -3.89 1.33 2.53
N ASP A 223 -3.56 1.03 3.79
CA ASP A 223 -2.97 1.96 4.75
C ASP A 223 -1.44 1.87 4.82
N VAL A 224 -0.82 1.12 3.91
CA VAL A 224 0.65 1.07 3.72
C VAL A 224 1.38 0.56 4.98
N MET A 225 0.78 -0.36 5.72
CA MET A 225 1.41 -0.98 6.89
C MET A 225 2.69 -1.75 6.49
N PRO A 226 3.73 -1.76 7.35
CA PRO A 226 4.91 -2.58 7.14
C PRO A 226 4.57 -4.07 6.99
N LEU A 227 5.06 -4.72 5.93
CA LEU A 227 4.89 -6.15 5.65
C LEU A 227 5.83 -7.02 6.48
N THR A 228 5.73 -6.85 7.79
CA THR A 228 6.48 -7.57 8.82
C THR A 228 5.50 -8.18 9.84
N ARG A 229 6.00 -9.06 10.73
CA ARG A 229 5.23 -9.66 11.84
C ARG A 229 3.83 -10.14 11.42
N ASP A 230 2.78 -9.73 12.15
CA ASP A 230 1.38 -10.16 11.96
C ASP A 230 0.75 -9.67 10.65
N THR A 231 1.24 -8.55 10.11
CA THR A 231 0.73 -7.94 8.86
C THR A 231 1.03 -8.81 7.66
N ARG A 232 2.26 -9.33 7.58
CA ARG A 232 2.72 -10.16 6.46
C ARG A 232 1.91 -11.44 6.22
N PRO A 233 1.69 -12.33 7.20
CA PRO A 233 0.89 -13.54 7.00
C PRO A 233 -0.57 -13.20 6.69
N THR A 234 -1.12 -12.14 7.30
CA THR A 234 -2.48 -11.65 7.02
C THR A 234 -2.63 -11.23 5.55
N VAL A 235 -1.65 -10.48 5.01
CA VAL A 235 -1.64 -10.09 3.60
C VAL A 235 -1.49 -11.32 2.67
N LYS A 236 -0.62 -12.28 3.02
CA LYS A 236 -0.52 -13.56 2.27
C LYS A 236 -1.86 -14.27 2.20
N GLN A 237 -2.55 -14.37 3.34
CA GLN A 237 -3.87 -14.98 3.42
C GLN A 237 -4.91 -14.21 2.60
N ALA A 238 -4.89 -12.88 2.64
CA ALA A 238 -5.80 -12.05 1.84
C ALA A 238 -5.61 -12.25 0.35
N ILE A 239 -4.37 -12.28 -0.15
CA ILE A 239 -4.06 -12.57 -1.56
C ILE A 239 -4.60 -13.96 -1.96
N ALA A 240 -4.38 -14.99 -1.12
CA ALA A 240 -4.90 -16.32 -1.38
C ALA A 240 -6.43 -16.36 -1.43
N LEU A 241 -7.11 -15.71 -0.47
CA LEU A 241 -8.57 -15.64 -0.42
C LEU A 241 -9.15 -14.86 -1.61
N LEU A 242 -8.53 -13.74 -2.02
CA LEU A 242 -8.92 -13.00 -3.22
C LEU A 242 -8.81 -13.86 -4.49
N ARG A 243 -7.74 -14.66 -4.63
CA ARG A 243 -7.59 -15.62 -5.74
C ARG A 243 -8.69 -16.67 -5.74
N LEU A 244 -9.09 -17.16 -4.57
CA LEU A 244 -10.22 -18.10 -4.43
C LEU A 244 -11.59 -17.45 -4.68
N ALA A 245 -11.71 -16.14 -4.51
CA ALA A 245 -12.94 -15.38 -4.70
C ALA A 245 -13.23 -15.01 -6.15
N ILE A 246 -12.28 -15.23 -7.07
CA ILE A 246 -12.49 -14.99 -8.50
C ILE A 246 -13.67 -15.85 -8.99
N PRO A 247 -14.71 -15.24 -9.58
CA PRO A 247 -15.83 -16.00 -10.14
C PRO A 247 -15.37 -16.84 -11.34
N GLN A 248 -16.08 -17.93 -11.66
CA GLN A 248 -15.70 -18.85 -12.74
C GLN A 248 -16.00 -18.27 -14.13
N VAL A 249 -15.24 -17.25 -14.54
CA VAL A 249 -15.35 -16.60 -15.84
C VAL A 249 -14.78 -17.52 -16.93
N SER A 250 -15.54 -17.73 -18.00
CA SER A 250 -15.10 -18.52 -19.17
C SER A 250 -13.83 -17.93 -19.79
N LYS A 251 -13.02 -18.79 -20.45
CA LYS A 251 -11.86 -18.34 -21.22
C LYS A 251 -12.26 -18.01 -22.66
N ASN A 252 -11.67 -16.95 -23.20
CA ASN A 252 -11.77 -16.62 -24.62
C ASN A 252 -10.84 -17.51 -25.46
N ARG A 253 -10.91 -17.40 -26.80
CA ARG A 253 -10.11 -18.22 -27.74
C ARG A 253 -8.59 -18.09 -27.61
N PHE A 254 -8.11 -17.07 -26.88
CA PHE A 254 -6.69 -16.81 -26.64
C PHE A 254 -6.24 -17.24 -25.22
N GLY A 255 -7.12 -17.88 -24.45
CA GLY A 255 -6.81 -18.41 -23.11
C GLY A 255 -6.94 -17.42 -21.95
N GLY A 256 -7.18 -16.13 -22.21
CA GLY A 256 -7.54 -15.14 -21.19
C GLY A 256 -9.03 -15.19 -20.83
N TRP A 257 -9.46 -14.47 -19.80
CA TRP A 257 -10.88 -14.41 -19.43
C TRP A 257 -11.75 -13.72 -20.49
N ASP A 258 -13.00 -14.17 -20.60
CA ASP A 258 -14.04 -13.54 -21.40
C ASP A 258 -14.67 -12.37 -20.62
N THR A 259 -14.23 -11.16 -20.99
CA THR A 259 -14.64 -9.92 -20.32
C THR A 259 -16.12 -9.61 -20.54
N TYR A 260 -16.75 -10.11 -21.60
CA TYR A 260 -18.18 -9.88 -21.85
C TYR A 260 -19.06 -10.74 -20.95
N ALA A 261 -18.62 -11.97 -20.67
CA ALA A 261 -19.34 -12.89 -19.79
C ALA A 261 -19.18 -12.56 -18.31
N ALA A 262 -18.10 -11.87 -17.93
CA ALA A 262 -17.71 -11.65 -16.53
C ALA A 262 -18.80 -11.01 -15.65
N ARG A 263 -19.59 -10.06 -16.17
CA ARG A 263 -20.70 -9.43 -15.41
C ARG A 263 -21.90 -10.34 -15.17
N SER A 264 -22.04 -11.39 -15.96
CA SER A 264 -23.17 -12.31 -15.92
C SER A 264 -22.85 -13.58 -15.13
N VAL A 265 -21.64 -13.71 -14.60
CA VAL A 265 -21.26 -14.87 -13.77
C VAL A 265 -21.89 -14.76 -12.40
N ASN A 266 -22.51 -15.85 -11.94
CA ASN A 266 -23.05 -15.93 -10.59
C ASN A 266 -21.88 -15.81 -9.58
N PRO A 267 -21.90 -14.85 -8.63
CA PRO A 267 -20.82 -14.67 -7.65
C PRO A 267 -20.60 -15.90 -6.75
N ASP A 268 -21.63 -16.75 -6.57
CA ASP A 268 -21.52 -17.98 -5.77
C ASP A 268 -20.68 -19.08 -6.44
N THR A 269 -20.23 -18.87 -7.69
CA THR A 269 -19.43 -19.84 -8.44
C THR A 269 -17.95 -19.87 -8.04
N SER A 270 -17.47 -18.87 -7.31
CA SER A 270 -16.08 -18.85 -6.85
C SER A 270 -15.79 -19.94 -5.82
N THR A 271 -14.54 -20.39 -5.75
CA THR A 271 -14.12 -21.43 -4.81
C THR A 271 -14.33 -20.98 -3.36
N LEU A 272 -14.05 -19.70 -3.06
CA LEU A 272 -14.30 -19.14 -1.75
C LEU A 272 -15.79 -19.19 -1.39
N MET A 273 -16.68 -18.84 -2.33
CA MET A 273 -18.12 -18.93 -2.08
C MET A 273 -18.61 -20.36 -1.90
N HIS A 274 -18.00 -21.35 -2.55
CA HIS A 274 -18.30 -22.75 -2.27
C HIS A 274 -17.92 -23.16 -0.84
N ILE A 275 -16.80 -22.66 -0.33
CA ILE A 275 -16.37 -22.89 1.06
C ILE A 275 -17.35 -22.24 2.03
N VAL A 276 -17.70 -20.97 1.80
CA VAL A 276 -18.67 -20.23 2.64
C VAL A 276 -20.04 -20.92 2.59
N ASN A 277 -20.57 -21.21 1.40
CA ASN A 277 -21.91 -21.80 1.26
C ASN A 277 -21.99 -23.27 1.71
N ALA A 278 -20.87 -23.92 2.06
CA ALA A 278 -20.87 -25.27 2.60
C ALA A 278 -21.39 -25.36 4.05
N SER A 279 -21.43 -24.23 4.76
CA SER A 279 -21.89 -24.13 6.15
C SER A 279 -23.01 -23.11 6.30
N GLN A 280 -23.70 -23.15 7.44
CA GLN A 280 -24.69 -22.13 7.78
C GLN A 280 -24.00 -20.90 8.37
N HIS A 281 -24.12 -19.78 7.68
CA HIS A 281 -23.59 -18.48 8.10
C HIS A 281 -24.70 -17.43 8.19
N ASP A 282 -24.42 -16.35 8.90
CA ASP A 282 -25.23 -15.15 8.85
C ASP A 282 -25.24 -14.54 7.45
N HIS A 283 -26.38 -14.01 7.01
CA HIS A 283 -26.52 -13.44 5.67
C HIS A 283 -25.59 -12.23 5.45
N ARG A 284 -25.23 -11.48 6.50
CA ARG A 284 -24.28 -10.36 6.45
C ARG A 284 -22.86 -10.86 6.18
N PHE A 285 -22.50 -12.00 6.78
CA PHE A 285 -21.22 -12.68 6.54
C PHE A 285 -21.13 -13.17 5.09
N ILE A 286 -22.14 -13.88 4.59
CA ILE A 286 -22.22 -14.32 3.19
C ILE A 286 -22.14 -13.13 2.23
N ALA A 287 -22.88 -12.05 2.52
CA ALA A 287 -22.91 -10.86 1.68
C ALA A 287 -21.51 -10.23 1.50
N ALA A 288 -20.68 -10.20 2.54
CA ALA A 288 -19.32 -9.67 2.45
C ALA A 288 -18.48 -10.40 1.39
N PHE A 289 -18.47 -11.73 1.41
CA PHE A 289 -17.70 -12.54 0.45
C PHE A 289 -18.28 -12.52 -0.97
N GLN A 290 -19.62 -12.51 -1.10
CA GLN A 290 -20.25 -12.27 -2.40
C GLN A 290 -19.80 -10.92 -2.99
N GLY A 291 -19.56 -9.92 -2.14
CA GLY A 291 -19.10 -8.60 -2.56
C GLY A 291 -17.74 -8.62 -3.22
N ILE A 292 -16.82 -9.40 -2.65
CA ILE A 292 -15.51 -9.64 -3.23
C ILE A 292 -15.66 -10.30 -4.60
N SER A 293 -16.49 -11.34 -4.74
CA SER A 293 -16.64 -12.04 -6.02
C SER A 293 -17.25 -11.16 -7.11
N ILE A 294 -18.26 -10.35 -6.77
CA ILE A 294 -18.86 -9.35 -7.68
C ILE A 294 -17.83 -8.29 -8.07
N LEU A 295 -17.05 -7.78 -7.10
CA LEU A 295 -15.98 -6.81 -7.33
C LEU A 295 -14.96 -7.34 -8.34
N LEU A 296 -14.43 -8.55 -8.12
CA LEU A 296 -13.45 -9.17 -9.00
C LEU A 296 -14.03 -9.43 -10.40
N GLY A 297 -15.29 -9.90 -10.48
CA GLY A 297 -15.99 -10.07 -11.76
C GLY A 297 -16.12 -8.76 -12.55
N GLU A 298 -16.43 -7.65 -11.86
CA GLU A 298 -16.54 -6.33 -12.48
C GLU A 298 -15.17 -5.80 -12.94
N LEU A 299 -14.10 -6.03 -12.16
CA LEU A 299 -12.75 -5.68 -12.57
C LEU A 299 -12.27 -6.47 -13.79
N ILE A 300 -12.66 -7.76 -13.90
CA ILE A 300 -12.42 -8.57 -15.12
C ILE A 300 -13.19 -7.99 -16.30
N ALA A 301 -14.48 -7.69 -16.12
CA ALA A 301 -15.32 -7.13 -17.17
C ALA A 301 -14.76 -5.82 -17.74
N GLN A 302 -14.16 -4.99 -16.88
CA GLN A 302 -13.56 -3.71 -17.25
C GLN A 302 -12.06 -3.79 -17.60
N LYS A 303 -11.50 -5.00 -17.74
CA LYS A 303 -10.08 -5.24 -18.08
C LYS A 303 -9.09 -4.63 -17.08
N LYS A 304 -9.54 -4.40 -15.84
CA LYS A 304 -8.69 -3.98 -14.71
C LYS A 304 -8.01 -5.17 -14.05
N LEU A 305 -8.54 -6.37 -14.24
CA LEU A 305 -7.97 -7.64 -13.81
C LEU A 305 -7.95 -8.61 -15.00
N VAL A 306 -6.76 -9.02 -15.48
CA VAL A 306 -6.63 -9.77 -16.76
C VAL A 306 -6.20 -11.22 -16.58
N ASN A 307 -5.50 -11.54 -15.49
CA ASN A 307 -5.19 -12.91 -15.08
C ASN A 307 -5.15 -13.03 -13.53
N ILE A 308 -5.04 -14.26 -13.03
CA ILE A 308 -5.02 -14.55 -11.59
C ILE A 308 -3.74 -14.04 -10.91
N ASP A 309 -2.62 -14.03 -11.63
CA ASP A 309 -1.32 -13.60 -11.13
C ASP A 309 -1.28 -12.10 -10.86
N ASN A 310 -2.18 -11.32 -11.48
CA ASN A 310 -2.39 -9.92 -11.15
C ASN A 310 -2.92 -9.72 -9.72
N ILE A 311 -3.50 -10.73 -9.07
CA ILE A 311 -3.84 -10.60 -7.64
C ILE A 311 -2.56 -10.80 -6.83
N SER A 312 -1.97 -9.67 -6.46
CA SER A 312 -0.77 -9.53 -5.65
C SER A 312 -0.94 -8.39 -4.64
N GLU A 313 0.07 -8.16 -3.80
CA GLU A 313 0.18 -7.01 -2.92
C GLU A 313 0.05 -5.68 -3.69
N SER A 314 0.63 -5.60 -4.88
CA SER A 314 0.57 -4.42 -5.73
C SER A 314 -0.84 -4.17 -6.25
N PHE A 315 -1.62 -5.22 -6.52
CA PHE A 315 -3.02 -5.05 -6.89
C PHE A 315 -3.85 -4.51 -5.74
N ILE A 316 -3.64 -4.99 -4.52
CA ILE A 316 -4.36 -4.47 -3.36
C ILE A 316 -3.93 -3.02 -3.08
N GLY A 317 -2.62 -2.77 -2.93
CA GLY A 317 -2.07 -1.46 -2.53
C GLY A 317 -2.11 -0.36 -3.60
N PHE A 318 -2.00 -0.72 -4.89
CA PHE A 318 -1.99 0.26 -5.99
C PHE A 318 -3.24 0.25 -6.87
N THR A 319 -4.10 -0.77 -6.77
CA THR A 319 -5.38 -0.82 -7.50
C THR A 319 -6.58 -0.71 -6.57
N LEU A 320 -6.80 -1.68 -5.66
CA LEU A 320 -8.01 -1.72 -4.82
C LEU A 320 -8.09 -0.56 -3.82
N GLY A 321 -7.07 -0.38 -2.97
CA GLY A 321 -7.03 0.69 -1.98
C GLY A 321 -7.25 2.08 -2.61
N PRO A 322 -6.44 2.47 -3.61
CA PRO A 322 -6.64 3.72 -4.30
C PRO A 322 -8.00 3.84 -4.95
N MET A 323 -8.55 2.76 -5.53
CA MET A 323 -9.86 2.78 -6.21
C MET A 323 -10.99 3.13 -5.26
N PHE A 324 -11.10 2.48 -4.11
CA PHE A 324 -12.13 2.81 -3.11
C PHE A 324 -11.91 4.21 -2.52
N ASN A 325 -10.66 4.56 -2.21
CA ASN A 325 -10.29 5.88 -1.69
C ASN A 325 -10.53 7.02 -2.70
N ALA A 326 -10.78 6.71 -3.98
CA ALA A 326 -11.07 7.71 -4.99
C ALA A 326 -12.41 8.40 -4.75
N THR A 327 -13.40 7.67 -4.23
CA THR A 327 -14.78 8.15 -4.06
C THR A 327 -14.83 9.46 -3.30
N ARG A 328 -14.22 9.55 -2.11
CA ARG A 328 -14.14 10.80 -1.35
C ARG A 328 -13.37 11.92 -2.05
N ARG A 329 -12.33 11.57 -2.82
CA ARG A 329 -11.45 12.54 -3.49
C ARG A 329 -12.12 13.28 -4.65
N VAL A 330 -13.19 12.70 -5.21
CA VAL A 330 -13.93 13.29 -6.36
C VAL A 330 -15.40 13.58 -6.03
N GLY A 331 -15.75 13.63 -4.74
CA GLY A 331 -17.09 13.97 -4.30
C GLY A 331 -18.14 12.87 -4.54
N GLY A 332 -17.73 11.60 -4.65
CA GLY A 332 -18.63 10.46 -4.83
C GLY A 332 -19.37 10.04 -3.56
N ASP A 333 -20.38 9.19 -3.70
CA ASP A 333 -21.17 8.68 -2.57
C ASP A 333 -20.48 7.48 -1.92
N MET A 334 -20.14 7.58 -0.64
CA MET A 334 -19.48 6.49 0.08
C MET A 334 -20.38 5.28 0.31
N HIS A 335 -21.71 5.43 0.26
CA HIS A 335 -22.62 4.30 0.35
C HIS A 335 -22.39 3.27 -0.75
N ASP A 336 -21.88 3.67 -1.92
CA ASP A 336 -21.50 2.74 -2.98
C ASP A 336 -20.42 1.74 -2.50
N SER A 337 -19.42 2.23 -1.76
CA SER A 337 -18.32 1.43 -1.24
C SER A 337 -18.80 0.39 -0.22
N PHE A 338 -19.69 0.80 0.69
CA PHE A 338 -20.28 -0.09 1.68
C PHE A 338 -21.32 -1.03 1.06
N LEU A 339 -22.05 -0.60 0.03
CA LEU A 339 -22.99 -1.46 -0.70
C LEU A 339 -22.26 -2.66 -1.35
N VAL A 340 -20.98 -2.49 -1.71
CA VAL A 340 -20.17 -3.60 -2.24
C VAL A 340 -20.07 -4.73 -1.24
N PHE A 341 -19.87 -4.50 0.05
CA PHE A 341 -19.56 -5.56 1.04
C PHE A 341 -20.63 -5.74 2.13
N ALA A 342 -21.28 -4.67 2.54
CA ALA A 342 -22.31 -4.62 3.58
C ALA A 342 -23.61 -3.98 3.05
N PRO A 343 -24.30 -4.60 2.07
CA PRO A 343 -25.45 -4.01 1.40
C PRO A 343 -26.59 -3.62 2.35
N HIS A 344 -26.82 -4.40 3.41
CA HIS A 344 -27.87 -4.13 4.39
C HIS A 344 -27.59 -2.84 5.18
N ALA A 345 -26.34 -2.59 5.58
CA ALA A 345 -25.95 -1.38 6.29
C ALA A 345 -26.05 -0.14 5.39
N ALA A 346 -25.60 -0.26 4.13
CA ALA A 346 -25.70 0.83 3.16
C ALA A 346 -27.17 1.21 2.88
N LEU A 347 -28.03 0.21 2.65
CA LEU A 347 -29.46 0.43 2.39
C LEU A 347 -30.21 0.94 3.63
N ALA A 348 -29.80 0.56 4.83
CA ALA A 348 -30.38 1.10 6.06
C ALA A 348 -30.01 2.58 6.24
N SER A 349 -28.76 2.95 5.95
CA SER A 349 -28.29 4.35 6.01
C SER A 349 -28.92 5.22 4.90
N GLN A 350 -29.18 4.65 3.73
CA GLN A 350 -29.77 5.36 2.58
C GLN A 350 -30.79 4.50 1.82
N PRO A 351 -32.05 4.39 2.28
CA PRO A 351 -33.05 3.50 1.68
C PRO A 351 -33.42 3.79 0.22
N SER A 352 -33.13 5.00 -0.26
CA SER A 352 -33.40 5.43 -1.64
C SER A 352 -32.30 5.06 -2.63
N MET A 353 -31.16 4.54 -2.17
CA MET A 353 -30.04 4.19 -3.05
C MET A 353 -30.38 2.99 -3.95
N ASN A 354 -29.72 2.90 -5.11
CA ASN A 354 -29.85 1.75 -5.98
C ASN A 354 -29.11 0.53 -5.36
N PRO A 355 -29.80 -0.59 -5.05
CA PRO A 355 -29.18 -1.75 -4.40
C PRO A 355 -28.25 -2.57 -5.31
N ASN A 356 -28.10 -2.18 -6.59
CA ASN A 356 -27.27 -2.90 -7.55
C ASN A 356 -25.77 -2.70 -7.27
N ARG A 357 -25.14 -3.75 -6.75
CA ARG A 357 -23.71 -3.79 -6.39
C ARG A 357 -22.78 -3.65 -7.60
N HIS A 358 -23.12 -4.21 -8.77
CA HIS A 358 -22.32 -4.01 -9.99
C HIS A 358 -22.31 -2.54 -10.41
N ALA A 359 -23.45 -1.86 -10.28
CA ALA A 359 -23.56 -0.43 -10.59
C ALA A 359 -22.76 0.41 -9.59
N ALA A 360 -22.76 0.06 -8.30
CA ALA A 360 -21.94 0.70 -7.28
C ALA A 360 -20.44 0.53 -7.58
N ILE A 361 -19.98 -0.69 -7.89
CA ILE A 361 -18.59 -0.96 -8.26
C ILE A 361 -18.19 -0.20 -9.53
N SER A 362 -19.08 -0.12 -10.53
CA SER A 362 -18.83 0.68 -11.74
C SER A 362 -18.62 2.16 -11.41
N ARG A 363 -19.46 2.74 -10.53
CA ARG A 363 -19.29 4.12 -10.06
C ARG A 363 -17.98 4.32 -9.30
N ILE A 364 -17.56 3.35 -8.48
CA ILE A 364 -16.27 3.38 -7.77
C ILE A 364 -15.10 3.37 -8.77
N ILE A 365 -15.17 2.55 -9.83
CA ILE A 365 -14.16 2.53 -10.89
C ILE A 365 -14.15 3.86 -11.65
N ASP A 366 -15.31 4.42 -11.97
CA ASP A 366 -15.41 5.74 -12.61
C ASP A 366 -14.83 6.85 -11.72
N ASN A 367 -15.06 6.79 -10.40
CA ASN A 367 -14.45 7.71 -9.43
C ASN A 367 -12.92 7.62 -9.47
N ASN A 368 -12.37 6.41 -9.56
CA ASN A 368 -10.94 6.16 -9.68
C ASN A 368 -10.36 6.81 -10.94
N GLU A 369 -11.00 6.63 -12.09
CA GLU A 369 -10.55 7.23 -13.36
C GLU A 369 -10.66 8.75 -13.33
N ARG A 370 -11.75 9.32 -12.79
CA ARG A 370 -11.87 10.78 -12.56
C ARG A 370 -10.76 11.32 -11.66
N ARG A 371 -10.42 10.60 -10.59
CA ARG A 371 -9.32 10.97 -9.68
C ARG A 371 -7.97 10.96 -10.40
N LYS A 372 -7.72 9.98 -11.27
CA LYS A 372 -6.47 9.92 -12.06
C LYS A 372 -6.36 11.10 -13.03
N GLU A 373 -7.44 11.42 -13.75
CA GLU A 373 -7.50 12.55 -14.69
C GLU A 373 -7.29 13.88 -13.94
N LEU A 374 -7.94 14.05 -12.80
CA LEU A 374 -7.78 15.24 -11.96
C LEU A 374 -6.35 15.35 -11.43
N SER A 375 -5.77 14.25 -10.93
CA SER A 375 -4.37 14.26 -10.45
C SER A 375 -3.40 14.64 -11.56
N LYS A 376 -3.58 14.07 -12.76
CA LYS A 376 -2.73 14.35 -13.92
C LYS A 376 -2.83 15.81 -14.36
N SER A 377 -4.05 16.34 -14.49
CA SER A 377 -4.27 17.72 -14.92
C SER A 377 -3.79 18.73 -13.87
N SER A 378 -4.03 18.48 -12.57
CA SER A 378 -3.50 19.30 -11.49
C SER A 378 -1.97 19.26 -11.39
N TYR A 379 -1.35 18.09 -11.59
CA TYR A 379 0.11 17.97 -11.63
C TYR A 379 0.75 18.79 -12.76
N ALA A 380 0.14 18.72 -13.96
CA ALA A 380 0.57 19.52 -15.09
C ALA A 380 0.40 21.03 -14.83
N ALA A 381 -0.68 21.43 -14.16
CA ALA A 381 -0.93 22.83 -13.80
C ALA A 381 0.15 23.39 -12.86
N VAL A 382 0.59 22.60 -11.87
CA VAL A 382 1.68 22.97 -10.95
C VAL A 382 2.97 23.28 -11.71
N HIS A 383 3.32 22.50 -12.73
CA HIS A 383 4.52 22.73 -13.55
C HIS A 383 4.40 23.90 -14.53
N SER A 384 3.18 24.35 -14.83
CA SER A 384 2.91 25.45 -15.75
C SER A 384 2.67 26.80 -15.07
N SER A 385 2.67 26.83 -13.74
CA SER A 385 2.43 28.02 -12.92
C SER A 385 3.72 28.50 -12.26
N ASP A 386 3.70 29.72 -11.74
CA ASP A 386 4.81 30.25 -10.96
C ASP A 386 4.87 29.55 -9.59
N GLN A 387 6.05 29.06 -9.23
CA GLN A 387 6.27 28.21 -8.05
C GLN A 387 7.41 28.79 -7.21
N PRO A 388 7.18 29.91 -6.49
CA PRO A 388 8.24 30.68 -5.84
C PRO A 388 8.92 29.94 -4.68
N TYR A 389 8.32 28.85 -4.19
CA TYR A 389 8.79 28.08 -3.03
C TYR A 389 9.30 26.67 -3.39
N ALA A 390 9.35 26.34 -4.68
CA ALA A 390 9.91 25.08 -5.15
C ALA A 390 11.42 24.99 -4.80
N PRO A 391 11.98 23.79 -4.57
CA PRO A 391 11.37 22.47 -4.77
C PRO A 391 10.60 21.92 -3.55
N PHE A 392 10.56 22.63 -2.43
CA PHE A 392 10.02 22.09 -1.17
C PHE A 392 8.53 22.38 -0.99
N VAL A 393 8.08 23.60 -1.30
CA VAL A 393 6.66 23.96 -1.20
C VAL A 393 6.12 24.34 -2.57
N TRP A 394 4.95 23.82 -2.91
CA TRP A 394 4.30 23.97 -4.21
C TRP A 394 2.87 24.48 -4.02
N LEU A 395 2.46 25.41 -4.86
CA LEU A 395 1.13 26.01 -4.85
C LEU A 395 0.21 25.28 -5.84
N SER A 396 -0.99 24.88 -5.40
CA SER A 396 -1.97 24.22 -6.25
C SER A 396 -3.41 24.51 -5.82
N GLU A 397 -4.26 24.88 -6.77
CA GLU A 397 -5.72 25.01 -6.57
C GLU A 397 -6.47 23.67 -6.57
N ALA A 398 -5.75 22.55 -6.62
CA ALA A 398 -6.39 21.25 -6.62
C ALA A 398 -7.16 21.01 -5.31
N PRO A 399 -8.25 20.23 -5.33
CA PRO A 399 -8.96 19.86 -4.10
C PRO A 399 -8.02 19.20 -3.08
N SER A 400 -8.30 19.38 -1.79
CA SER A 400 -7.47 18.86 -0.69
C SER A 400 -7.13 17.37 -0.82
N GLY A 401 -8.07 16.54 -1.28
CA GLY A 401 -7.88 15.11 -1.54
C GLY A 401 -6.90 14.76 -2.67
N ILE A 402 -6.50 15.73 -3.49
CA ILE A 402 -5.56 15.59 -4.61
C ILE A 402 -4.18 16.17 -4.26
N LEU A 403 -4.09 17.19 -3.40
CA LEU A 403 -2.82 17.81 -2.99
C LEU A 403 -1.80 16.77 -2.50
N GLY A 404 -2.22 15.81 -1.66
CA GLY A 404 -1.36 14.74 -1.17
C GLY A 404 -0.87 13.75 -2.25
N LEU A 405 -1.60 13.61 -3.36
CA LEU A 405 -1.17 12.79 -4.51
C LEU A 405 -0.10 13.51 -5.33
N ILE A 406 -0.27 14.82 -5.53
CA ILE A 406 0.74 15.68 -6.16
C ILE A 406 2.01 15.67 -5.31
N ALA A 407 1.89 15.87 -3.99
CA ALA A 407 3.01 15.83 -3.05
C ALA A 407 3.78 14.50 -3.13
N SER A 408 3.04 13.38 -3.13
CA SER A 408 3.63 12.04 -3.27
C SER A 408 4.38 11.88 -4.60
N GLN A 409 3.86 12.46 -5.69
CA GLN A 409 4.51 12.38 -6.99
C GLN A 409 5.77 13.23 -7.06
N LEU A 410 5.71 14.48 -6.60
CA LEU A 410 6.86 15.38 -6.54
C LEU A 410 7.98 14.76 -5.70
N THR A 411 7.66 14.25 -4.50
CA THR A 411 8.62 13.60 -3.60
C THR A 411 9.33 12.42 -4.27
N ARG A 412 8.61 11.59 -5.04
CA ARG A 412 9.22 10.45 -5.77
C ARG A 412 10.11 10.88 -6.92
N GLU A 413 9.81 12.02 -7.55
CA GLU A 413 10.57 12.50 -8.72
C GLU A 413 11.85 13.24 -8.30
N SER A 414 11.82 13.94 -7.15
CA SER A 414 12.92 14.79 -6.70
C SER A 414 13.71 14.25 -5.50
N ASP A 415 13.22 13.19 -4.85
CA ASP A 415 13.77 12.62 -3.61
C ASP A 415 14.00 13.69 -2.52
N VAL A 416 13.18 14.76 -2.52
CA VAL A 416 13.13 15.78 -1.47
C VAL A 416 11.72 15.89 -0.93
N PRO A 417 11.54 16.43 0.28
CA PRO A 417 10.20 16.72 0.79
C PRO A 417 9.43 17.63 -0.15
N ALA A 418 8.17 17.28 -0.41
CA ALA A 418 7.26 18.09 -1.19
C ALA A 418 5.98 18.37 -0.40
N ILE A 419 5.70 19.65 -0.18
CA ILE A 419 4.51 20.15 0.48
C ILE A 419 3.68 20.87 -0.57
N VAL A 420 2.48 20.38 -0.83
CA VAL A 420 1.57 21.01 -1.81
C VAL A 420 0.44 21.69 -1.04
N ILE A 421 0.36 23.00 -1.14
CA ILE A 421 -0.62 23.83 -0.42
C ILE A 421 -1.55 24.57 -1.39
N ASN A 422 -2.78 24.79 -0.95
CA ASN A 422 -3.69 25.69 -1.62
C ASN A 422 -3.34 27.14 -1.25
N PRO A 423 -3.17 28.06 -2.22
CA PRO A 423 -2.67 29.40 -1.95
C PRO A 423 -3.69 30.31 -1.26
N ASP A 424 -5.00 30.02 -1.35
CA ASP A 424 -6.03 30.80 -0.65
C ASP A 424 -6.11 30.43 0.84
N THR A 425 -5.96 29.14 1.17
CA THR A 425 -6.12 28.62 2.54
C THR A 425 -4.80 28.41 3.26
N LEU A 426 -3.67 28.50 2.55
CA LEU A 426 -2.32 28.15 3.01
C LEU A 426 -2.23 26.79 3.70
N SER A 427 -3.14 25.88 3.32
CA SER A 427 -3.29 24.54 3.90
C SER A 427 -3.15 23.50 2.81
N GLY A 428 -2.58 22.35 3.15
CA GLY A 428 -2.24 21.34 2.17
C GLY A 428 -1.72 20.05 2.77
N SER A 429 -0.93 19.33 1.98
CA SER A 429 -0.37 18.04 2.40
C SER A 429 1.10 17.94 2.06
N ALA A 430 1.86 17.39 3.01
CA ALA A 430 3.27 17.11 2.89
C ALA A 430 3.52 15.62 2.65
N ARG A 431 4.51 15.34 1.81
CA ARG A 431 5.13 14.01 1.68
C ARG A 431 6.63 14.19 1.75
N SER A 432 7.28 13.25 2.42
CA SER A 432 8.70 13.38 2.70
C SER A 432 9.41 12.04 2.64
N PRO A 433 10.67 11.98 2.16
CA PRO A 433 11.53 10.84 2.39
C PRO A 433 11.85 10.67 3.88
N GLU A 434 12.25 9.45 4.28
CA GLU A 434 12.56 9.12 5.68
C GLU A 434 13.66 10.00 6.29
N TRP A 435 14.59 10.51 5.48
CA TRP A 435 15.68 11.36 5.95
C TRP A 435 15.23 12.77 6.38
N ALA A 436 14.01 13.17 6.04
CA ALA A 436 13.45 14.48 6.33
C ALA A 436 12.13 14.40 7.13
N PRO A 437 12.20 14.16 8.45
CA PRO A 437 11.01 14.06 9.30
C PRO A 437 10.33 15.42 9.48
N ILE A 438 9.15 15.61 8.85
CA ILE A 438 8.48 16.92 8.73
C ILE A 438 7.91 17.43 10.04
N ILE A 439 7.20 16.57 10.78
CA ILE A 439 6.59 16.97 12.07
C ILE A 439 7.69 17.33 13.07
N THR A 440 8.79 16.58 13.05
CA THR A 440 9.99 16.88 13.84
C THR A 440 10.59 18.24 13.47
N GLN A 441 10.68 18.58 12.17
CA GLN A 441 11.13 19.92 11.75
C GLN A 441 10.19 21.02 12.23
N VAL A 442 8.87 20.81 12.11
CA VAL A 442 7.85 21.78 12.54
C VAL A 442 7.90 21.98 14.05
N ASN A 443 7.99 20.91 14.85
CA ASN A 443 8.12 20.99 16.30
C ASN A 443 9.41 21.72 16.72
N THR A 444 10.51 21.49 16.01
CA THR A 444 11.78 22.18 16.25
C THR A 444 11.66 23.69 15.98
N LEU A 445 11.03 24.07 14.88
CA LEU A 445 10.78 25.47 14.54
C LEU A 445 9.83 26.15 15.53
N SER A 446 8.77 25.46 15.94
CA SER A 446 7.85 25.95 16.96
C SER A 446 8.58 26.26 18.28
N ALA A 447 9.48 25.36 18.72
CA ALA A 447 10.33 25.59 19.90
C ALA A 447 11.31 26.76 19.74
N GLN A 448 11.67 27.13 18.51
CA GLN A 448 12.52 28.29 18.18
C GLN A 448 11.73 29.60 18.03
N GLY A 449 10.41 29.58 18.24
CA GLY A 449 9.54 30.76 18.17
C GLY A 449 8.77 30.91 16.85
N HIS A 450 8.83 29.92 15.96
CA HIS A 450 8.10 29.91 14.69
C HIS A 450 6.80 29.10 14.80
N GLY A 451 5.86 29.60 15.61
CA GLY A 451 4.58 28.92 15.88
C GLY A 451 3.52 29.02 14.77
N GLY A 452 3.83 29.69 13.64
CA GLY A 452 2.91 29.86 12.51
C GLY A 452 2.91 28.69 11.51
N ILE A 453 3.70 27.65 11.78
CA ILE A 453 3.81 26.45 10.95
C ILE A 453 3.18 25.28 11.71
N HIS A 454 2.18 24.66 11.11
CA HIS A 454 1.38 23.60 11.73
C HIS A 454 1.47 22.33 10.89
N ALA A 455 1.66 21.18 11.55
CA ALA A 455 1.62 19.87 10.92
C ALA A 455 0.91 18.85 11.80
N ALA A 456 0.07 18.01 11.20
CA ALA A 456 -0.67 16.96 11.90
C ALA A 456 -0.80 15.71 11.02
N GLY A 457 -0.65 14.52 11.62
CA GLY A 457 -0.65 13.23 10.92
C GLY A 457 0.62 12.44 11.22
N HIS A 458 1.14 11.73 10.22
CA HIS A 458 2.37 10.95 10.35
C HIS A 458 3.60 11.76 9.94
N GLU A 459 4.76 11.43 10.55
CA GLU A 459 6.04 12.13 10.38
C GLU A 459 6.44 12.41 8.92
N TYR A 460 6.11 11.49 8.00
CA TYR A 460 6.47 11.56 6.57
C TYR A 460 5.27 11.80 5.64
N ALA A 461 4.05 11.85 6.20
CA ALA A 461 2.80 12.07 5.49
C ALA A 461 1.80 12.77 6.39
N CYS A 462 1.77 14.10 6.33
CA CYS A 462 0.94 14.92 7.20
C CYS A 462 0.13 15.97 6.41
N GLY A 463 -0.93 16.47 7.04
CA GLY A 463 -1.50 17.75 6.67
C GLY A 463 -0.58 18.86 7.17
N MET A 464 -0.45 19.94 6.39
CA MET A 464 0.30 21.13 6.80
C MET A 464 -0.52 22.39 6.58
N ARG A 465 -0.32 23.38 7.45
CA ARG A 465 -0.88 24.71 7.33
C ARG A 465 0.16 25.75 7.75
N PHE A 466 0.15 26.88 7.04
CA PHE A 466 0.93 28.06 7.37
C PHE A 466 -0.02 29.22 7.70
N ASP A 467 0.34 30.06 8.67
CA ASP A 467 -0.47 31.23 9.01
C ASP A 467 -0.24 32.39 8.03
N ASN A 468 0.93 32.46 7.39
CA ASN A 468 1.26 33.46 6.37
C ASN A 468 2.40 32.99 5.44
N HIS A 469 2.75 33.81 4.44
CA HIS A 469 3.81 33.51 3.48
C HIS A 469 5.23 33.57 4.05
N ASP A 470 5.48 34.35 5.12
CA ASP A 470 6.81 34.41 5.75
C ASP A 470 7.13 33.09 6.49
N ASP A 471 6.11 32.43 7.03
CA ASP A 471 6.22 31.09 7.62
C ASP A 471 6.60 30.04 6.56
N ILE A 472 6.07 30.16 5.33
CA ILE A 472 6.45 29.29 4.20
C ILE A 472 7.93 29.50 3.87
N VAL A 473 8.38 30.75 3.73
CA VAL A 473 9.78 31.08 3.43
C VAL A 473 10.72 30.52 4.50
N THR A 474 10.34 30.65 5.78
CA THR A 474 11.10 30.10 6.91
C THR A 474 11.21 28.57 6.81
N PHE A 475 10.11 27.90 6.48
CA PHE A 475 10.09 26.45 6.37
C PHE A 475 10.92 25.94 5.18
N VAL A 476 10.82 26.60 4.02
CA VAL A 476 11.62 26.31 2.83
C VAL A 476 13.11 26.44 3.13
N ALA A 477 13.53 27.50 3.83
CA ALA A 477 14.93 27.68 4.22
C ALA A 477 15.42 26.56 5.17
N THR A 478 14.54 26.06 6.04
CA THR A 478 14.84 24.95 6.95
C THR A 478 15.06 23.64 6.18
N LEU A 479 14.18 23.33 5.22
CA LEU A 479 14.30 22.13 4.40
C LEU A 479 15.50 22.19 3.43
N ASP A 480 15.79 23.35 2.86
CA ASP A 480 16.99 23.57 2.03
C ASP A 480 18.28 23.36 2.84
N ALA A 481 18.32 23.86 4.07
CA ALA A 481 19.44 23.61 4.97
C ALA A 481 19.54 22.13 5.35
N LEU A 482 18.42 21.46 5.61
CA LEU A 482 18.40 20.03 5.94
C LEU A 482 18.93 19.20 4.76
N ASP A 483 18.44 19.47 3.55
CA ASP A 483 18.85 18.77 2.33
C ASP A 483 20.35 18.89 2.06
N LYS A 484 20.89 20.12 2.11
CA LYS A 484 22.33 20.38 1.90
C LYS A 484 23.24 19.73 2.94
N ASN A 485 22.74 19.55 4.16
CA ASN A 485 23.51 19.00 5.27
C ASN A 485 23.28 17.50 5.49
N THR A 486 22.37 16.86 4.73
CA THR A 486 22.10 15.43 4.81
C THR A 486 22.89 14.71 3.73
N PRO A 487 23.93 13.93 4.07
CA PRO A 487 24.66 13.14 3.08
C PRO A 487 23.72 12.10 2.48
N ARG A 488 23.38 12.24 1.20
CA ARG A 488 22.66 11.21 0.44
C ARG A 488 23.68 10.23 -0.13
N GLU A 489 24.24 9.36 0.70
CA GLU A 489 25.01 8.24 0.17
C GLU A 489 24.06 7.36 -0.66
N ALA A 490 24.42 7.12 -1.92
CA ALA A 490 23.67 6.20 -2.76
C ALA A 490 23.67 4.83 -2.06
N GLN A 491 22.49 4.34 -1.67
CA GLN A 491 22.40 3.02 -1.06
C GLN A 491 22.99 2.00 -2.04
N PRO A 492 23.99 1.20 -1.63
CA PRO A 492 24.59 0.22 -2.51
C PRO A 492 23.54 -0.78 -2.97
N ALA A 493 23.68 -1.31 -4.19
CA ALA A 493 22.80 -2.37 -4.66
C ALA A 493 22.95 -3.63 -3.79
N ASP A 494 21.82 -4.31 -3.57
CA ASP A 494 21.79 -5.61 -2.92
C ASP A 494 22.33 -6.72 -3.83
N LEU A 495 22.30 -6.47 -5.14
CA LEU A 495 22.98 -7.25 -6.16
C LEU A 495 23.35 -6.33 -7.31
N HIS A 496 24.64 -6.24 -7.62
CA HIS A 496 25.16 -5.49 -8.75
C HIS A 496 25.71 -6.46 -9.80
N LEU A 497 24.99 -6.57 -10.92
CA LEU A 497 25.34 -7.44 -12.04
C LEU A 497 26.04 -6.65 -13.14
N VAL A 498 27.00 -7.27 -13.80
CA VAL A 498 27.63 -6.75 -15.02
C VAL A 498 27.28 -7.60 -16.23
N ASP A 499 26.95 -6.95 -17.35
CA ASP A 499 26.73 -7.59 -18.64
C ASP A 499 27.52 -6.87 -19.74
N ILE A 500 28.82 -7.13 -19.75
CA ILE A 500 29.80 -6.58 -20.69
C ILE A 500 30.65 -7.74 -21.19
N ASP A 501 31.02 -7.73 -22.47
CA ASP A 501 31.97 -8.70 -22.99
C ASP A 501 33.35 -8.52 -22.31
N HIS A 502 33.69 -9.44 -21.40
CA HIS A 502 34.95 -9.46 -20.65
C HIS A 502 36.21 -9.49 -21.54
N ALA A 503 36.09 -9.79 -22.84
CA ALA A 503 37.20 -9.74 -23.79
C ALA A 503 37.64 -8.31 -24.15
N ARG A 504 36.88 -7.27 -23.81
CA ARG A 504 37.21 -5.87 -24.09
C ARG A 504 37.78 -5.16 -22.85
N PRO A 505 39.02 -4.66 -22.89
CA PRO A 505 39.59 -3.94 -21.76
C PRO A 505 38.79 -2.67 -21.46
N VAL A 506 38.34 -2.51 -20.22
CA VAL A 506 37.95 -1.21 -19.66
C VAL A 506 39.26 -0.62 -19.12
N LEU A 507 39.95 0.19 -19.93
CA LEU A 507 41.26 0.74 -19.54
C LEU A 507 41.23 2.27 -19.63
N ASP A 508 41.72 2.88 -18.54
CA ASP A 508 42.12 4.28 -18.34
C ASP A 508 41.05 5.33 -17.96
N ASN A 509 39.90 4.91 -17.40
CA ASN A 509 38.94 5.85 -16.77
C ASN A 509 38.71 5.47 -15.27
N PRO A 510 39.15 6.32 -14.31
CA PRO A 510 38.95 6.08 -12.88
C PRO A 510 37.48 5.92 -12.47
N SER A 511 36.56 6.66 -13.10
CA SER A 511 35.13 6.59 -12.79
C SER A 511 34.53 5.24 -13.16
N LEU A 512 34.92 4.67 -14.30
CA LEU A 512 34.50 3.32 -14.71
C LEU A 512 35.08 2.24 -13.80
N THR A 513 36.33 2.42 -13.37
CA THR A 513 37.00 1.48 -12.46
C THR A 513 36.29 1.44 -11.11
N GLN A 514 35.84 2.60 -10.62
CA GLN A 514 35.07 2.71 -9.40
C GLN A 514 33.69 2.04 -9.55
N GLU A 515 32.94 2.31 -10.61
CA GLU A 515 31.63 1.68 -10.84
C GLU A 515 31.74 0.16 -10.96
N LEU A 516 32.73 -0.34 -11.70
CA LEU A 516 32.92 -1.78 -11.85
C LEU A 516 33.39 -2.44 -10.55
N SER A 517 34.07 -1.71 -9.66
CA SER A 517 34.54 -2.26 -8.38
C SER A 517 33.42 -2.68 -7.43
N THR A 518 32.18 -2.21 -7.64
CA THR A 518 31.01 -2.58 -6.83
C THR A 518 30.24 -3.78 -7.38
N VAL A 519 30.63 -4.29 -8.56
CA VAL A 519 30.00 -5.45 -9.20
C VAL A 519 30.19 -6.71 -8.36
N ASP A 520 29.10 -7.44 -8.15
CA ASP A 520 29.10 -8.70 -7.42
C ASP A 520 29.29 -9.92 -8.34
N ALA A 521 28.64 -9.91 -9.52
CA ALA A 521 28.60 -11.05 -10.44
C ALA A 521 28.32 -10.64 -11.89
N ALA A 522 28.62 -11.53 -12.84
CA ALA A 522 28.17 -11.38 -14.24
C ALA A 522 26.74 -11.87 -14.41
N VAL A 523 26.00 -11.35 -15.40
CA VAL A 523 24.64 -11.83 -15.74
C VAL A 523 24.67 -13.26 -16.27
N ASP A 524 23.86 -14.13 -15.66
CA ASP A 524 23.62 -15.52 -16.06
C ASP A 524 22.10 -15.78 -16.05
N ALA A 525 21.55 -16.16 -17.20
CA ALA A 525 20.11 -16.33 -17.37
C ALA A 525 19.52 -17.45 -16.48
N ALA A 526 20.26 -18.53 -16.22
CA ALA A 526 19.78 -19.63 -15.39
C ALA A 526 19.77 -19.22 -13.91
N GLN A 527 20.82 -18.53 -13.44
CA GLN A 527 20.85 -17.99 -12.09
C GLN A 527 19.79 -16.91 -11.87
N LEU A 528 19.51 -16.06 -12.88
CA LEU A 528 18.42 -15.09 -12.80
C LEU A 528 17.05 -15.77 -12.64
N LEU A 529 16.77 -16.84 -13.40
CA LEU A 529 15.52 -17.57 -13.25
C LEU A 529 15.38 -18.24 -11.86
N VAL A 530 16.48 -18.79 -11.34
CA VAL A 530 16.51 -19.33 -9.96
C VAL A 530 16.29 -18.22 -8.93
N LEU A 531 16.93 -17.05 -9.12
CA LEU A 531 16.75 -15.90 -8.26
C LEU A 531 15.29 -15.43 -8.25
N ILE A 532 14.66 -15.32 -9.43
CA ILE A 532 13.25 -14.91 -9.53
C ILE A 532 12.36 -15.86 -8.74
N ASP A 533 12.48 -17.18 -8.94
CA ASP A 533 11.71 -18.18 -8.17
C ASP A 533 11.94 -18.05 -6.66
N GLN A 534 13.18 -17.82 -6.23
CA GLN A 534 13.51 -17.63 -4.82
C GLN A 534 12.93 -16.33 -4.24
N LEU A 535 12.91 -15.25 -5.01
CA LEU A 535 12.29 -13.98 -4.61
C LEU A 535 10.76 -14.09 -4.58
N ASP A 536 10.15 -14.83 -5.51
CA ASP A 536 8.71 -15.10 -5.53
C ASP A 536 8.28 -15.88 -4.28
N GLN A 537 9.07 -16.86 -3.83
CA GLN A 537 8.81 -17.56 -2.56
C GLN A 537 8.91 -16.63 -1.34
N LEU A 538 9.67 -15.54 -1.46
CA LEU A 538 9.81 -14.54 -0.42
C LEU A 538 8.71 -13.48 -0.46
N GLN A 539 7.86 -13.38 -1.47
CA GLN A 539 6.73 -12.43 -1.51
C GLN A 539 5.79 -12.60 -0.30
N PRO A 540 4.98 -11.56 0.04
CA PRO A 540 4.84 -10.26 -0.63
C PRO A 540 5.96 -9.26 -0.30
N PHE A 541 6.32 -8.37 -1.22
CA PHE A 541 7.26 -7.27 -0.94
C PHE A 541 6.51 -5.93 -0.74
N GLY A 542 7.06 -5.02 0.05
CA GLY A 542 6.40 -3.73 0.32
C GLY A 542 7.12 -2.92 1.39
N HIS A 543 6.44 -1.92 1.94
CA HIS A 543 6.97 -1.16 3.08
C HIS A 543 7.40 -2.11 4.21
N GLY A 544 8.52 -1.83 4.88
CA GLY A 544 9.12 -2.73 5.89
C GLY A 544 9.81 -4.01 5.39
N PHE A 545 9.49 -4.50 4.18
CA PHE A 545 10.17 -5.65 3.55
C PHE A 545 10.22 -5.46 2.03
N THR A 546 11.13 -4.60 1.58
CA THR A 546 11.20 -4.15 0.18
C THR A 546 11.85 -5.19 -0.73
N TYR A 547 11.46 -5.15 -2.01
CA TYR A 547 12.15 -5.89 -3.06
C TYR A 547 13.65 -5.50 -3.09
N PRO A 548 14.59 -6.44 -3.29
CA PRO A 548 16.02 -6.12 -3.32
C PRO A 548 16.34 -5.19 -4.49
N ARG A 549 17.21 -4.20 -4.27
CA ARG A 549 17.74 -3.34 -5.32
C ARG A 549 18.74 -4.16 -6.14
N ILE A 550 18.36 -4.50 -7.37
CA ILE A 550 19.20 -5.21 -8.32
C ILE A 550 19.62 -4.22 -9.39
N ASP A 551 20.91 -3.97 -9.50
CA ASP A 551 21.48 -3.07 -10.50
C ASP A 551 22.15 -3.90 -11.60
N VAL A 552 21.93 -3.56 -12.86
CA VAL A 552 22.55 -4.20 -14.03
C VAL A 552 23.34 -3.14 -14.81
N THR A 553 24.66 -3.29 -14.81
CA THR A 553 25.58 -2.44 -15.57
C THR A 553 25.94 -3.09 -16.90
N PHE A 554 25.78 -2.34 -17.98
CA PHE A 554 26.13 -2.79 -19.33
C PHE A 554 26.75 -1.65 -20.14
N ARG A 555 27.34 -2.02 -21.27
CA ARG A 555 27.87 -1.05 -22.25
C ARG A 555 26.83 -0.82 -23.36
N PRO A 556 26.31 0.40 -23.55
CA PRO A 556 25.30 0.68 -24.59
C PRO A 556 25.69 0.20 -25.99
N ALA A 557 26.98 0.34 -26.35
CA ALA A 557 27.53 -0.11 -27.63
C ALA A 557 27.45 -1.63 -27.88
N GLU A 558 27.13 -2.43 -26.86
CA GLU A 558 26.98 -3.89 -26.91
C GLU A 558 25.51 -4.33 -26.77
N THR A 559 24.57 -3.39 -26.79
CA THR A 559 23.14 -3.64 -26.56
C THR A 559 22.29 -3.26 -27.77
N GLU A 560 21.11 -3.87 -27.87
CA GLU A 560 20.08 -3.49 -28.84
C GLU A 560 18.99 -2.66 -28.14
N PHE A 561 18.68 -1.49 -28.69
CA PHE A 561 17.60 -0.63 -28.23
C PHE A 561 16.39 -0.70 -29.16
N LYS A 562 15.19 -0.78 -28.57
CA LYS A 562 13.91 -0.76 -29.29
C LYS A 562 12.93 0.18 -28.60
N VAL A 563 12.27 1.03 -29.38
CA VAL A 563 11.16 1.84 -28.90
C VAL A 563 9.84 1.11 -29.17
N MET A 564 8.97 1.04 -28.16
CA MET A 564 7.73 0.26 -28.22
C MET A 564 6.54 0.98 -27.58
N GLY A 565 5.35 0.40 -27.75
CA GLY A 565 4.07 0.98 -27.32
C GLY A 565 3.32 1.64 -28.49
N GLN A 566 2.01 1.87 -28.31
CA GLN A 566 1.16 2.49 -29.34
C GLN A 566 1.60 3.93 -29.69
N HIS A 567 2.26 4.61 -28.76
CA HIS A 567 2.77 5.98 -28.93
C HIS A 567 4.31 6.02 -28.97
N HIS A 568 4.98 4.88 -29.16
CA HIS A 568 6.44 4.80 -29.16
C HIS A 568 7.09 5.44 -27.91
N GLN A 569 6.49 5.19 -26.75
CA GLN A 569 6.83 5.89 -25.52
C GLN A 569 7.69 5.05 -24.56
N HIS A 570 7.78 3.74 -24.75
CA HIS A 570 8.55 2.84 -23.87
C HIS A 570 9.87 2.43 -24.53
N LEU A 571 10.90 2.23 -23.71
CA LEU A 571 12.21 1.77 -24.15
C LEU A 571 12.40 0.30 -23.76
N LYS A 572 12.88 -0.51 -24.69
CA LYS A 572 13.33 -1.88 -24.48
C LYS A 572 14.82 -1.98 -24.79
N VAL A 573 15.59 -2.46 -23.83
CA VAL A 573 17.02 -2.75 -23.96
C VAL A 573 17.20 -4.26 -23.98
N ILE A 574 17.98 -4.77 -24.92
CA ILE A 574 18.42 -6.17 -24.92
C ILE A 574 19.94 -6.13 -24.73
N THR A 575 20.40 -6.61 -23.59
CA THR A 575 21.81 -6.55 -23.20
C THR A 575 22.65 -7.60 -23.94
N HIS A 576 23.98 -7.61 -23.74
CA HIS A 576 24.90 -8.52 -24.42
C HIS A 576 24.54 -10.00 -24.21
N SER A 577 24.23 -10.40 -22.98
CA SER A 577 23.78 -11.76 -22.63
C SER A 577 22.36 -12.10 -23.15
N GLY A 578 21.63 -11.13 -23.69
CA GLY A 578 20.25 -11.28 -24.14
C GLY A 578 19.17 -11.01 -23.08
N LEU A 579 19.55 -10.53 -21.88
CA LEU A 579 18.59 -10.08 -20.87
C LEU A 579 17.79 -8.88 -21.42
N THR A 580 16.45 -8.98 -21.33
CA THR A 580 15.56 -7.91 -21.77
C THR A 580 15.22 -7.01 -20.59
N LEU A 581 15.52 -5.71 -20.71
CA LEU A 581 15.13 -4.66 -19.76
C LEU A 581 14.05 -3.77 -20.38
N LEU A 582 12.96 -3.56 -19.65
CA LEU A 582 11.80 -2.76 -20.08
C LEU A 582 11.70 -1.49 -19.23
N TRP A 583 11.71 -0.33 -19.87
CA TRP A 583 11.58 0.97 -19.20
C TRP A 583 10.39 1.76 -19.74
N TRP A 584 9.35 1.88 -18.91
CA TRP A 584 8.08 2.47 -19.30
C TRP A 584 8.14 4.00 -19.38
N ASN A 585 7.69 4.59 -20.50
CA ASN A 585 7.52 6.03 -20.69
C ASN A 585 8.84 6.83 -20.70
N LYS A 586 9.92 6.18 -21.13
CA LYS A 586 11.29 6.71 -21.11
C LYS A 586 12.00 6.62 -22.46
N ALA A 587 11.26 6.56 -23.56
CA ALA A 587 11.84 6.55 -24.91
C ALA A 587 12.74 7.78 -25.17
N GLN A 588 12.44 8.94 -24.56
CA GLN A 588 13.25 10.16 -24.69
C GLN A 588 14.65 10.07 -24.08
N GLN A 589 14.93 9.06 -23.25
CA GLN A 589 16.26 8.88 -22.63
C GLN A 589 17.22 8.10 -23.54
N LEU A 590 16.74 7.58 -24.67
CA LEU A 590 17.52 6.73 -25.57
C LEU A 590 18.82 7.40 -26.03
N ASP A 591 18.76 8.68 -26.44
CA ASP A 591 19.92 9.37 -26.99
C ASP A 591 21.04 9.54 -25.96
N GLU A 592 20.68 9.85 -24.72
CA GLU A 592 21.62 10.00 -23.60
C GLU A 592 22.28 8.66 -23.25
N ILE A 593 21.46 7.61 -23.07
CA ILE A 593 21.92 6.24 -22.77
C ILE A 593 22.83 5.72 -23.88
N ALA A 594 22.44 5.87 -25.15
CA ALA A 594 23.19 5.32 -26.28
C ALA A 594 24.56 5.97 -26.48
N GLN A 595 24.75 7.20 -25.98
CA GLN A 595 26.01 7.94 -26.05
C GLN A 595 26.92 7.72 -24.82
N SER A 596 26.40 7.08 -23.78
CA SER A 596 27.12 6.84 -22.53
C SER A 596 28.12 5.69 -22.64
N GLU A 597 29.15 5.69 -21.81
CA GLU A 597 30.17 4.64 -21.81
C GLU A 597 29.71 3.42 -21.02
N LEU A 598 29.14 3.65 -19.84
CA LEU A 598 28.45 2.65 -19.04
C LEU A 598 27.08 3.14 -18.62
N VAL A 599 26.17 2.19 -18.50
CA VAL A 599 24.83 2.44 -18.01
C VAL A 599 24.49 1.40 -16.96
N THR A 600 24.08 1.88 -15.79
CA THR A 600 23.60 1.06 -14.68
C THR A 600 22.10 1.27 -14.56
N MET A 601 21.32 0.19 -14.71
CA MET A 601 19.87 0.21 -14.53
C MET A 601 19.46 -0.56 -13.29
N SER A 602 18.71 0.06 -12.38
CA SER A 602 18.05 -0.64 -11.29
C SER A 602 16.78 -1.32 -11.81
N VAL A 603 16.63 -2.61 -11.51
CA VAL A 603 15.58 -3.46 -12.10
C VAL A 603 14.84 -4.29 -11.06
N GLU A 604 13.55 -4.50 -11.31
CA GLU A 604 12.76 -5.58 -10.71
C GLU A 604 12.73 -6.74 -11.71
N LEU A 605 13.17 -7.92 -11.30
CA LEU A 605 13.24 -9.09 -12.18
C LEU A 605 11.89 -9.80 -12.30
N ASP A 606 11.60 -10.31 -13.49
CA ASP A 606 10.36 -11.01 -13.82
C ASP A 606 10.61 -12.10 -14.87
N VAL A 607 9.66 -13.02 -15.04
CA VAL A 607 9.71 -14.09 -16.03
C VAL A 607 8.88 -13.73 -17.25
N ASN A 608 9.53 -13.66 -18.40
CA ASN A 608 8.84 -13.61 -19.68
C ASN A 608 8.53 -15.03 -20.19
N MET A 609 7.26 -15.33 -20.39
CA MET A 609 6.81 -16.54 -21.09
C MET A 609 6.26 -16.19 -22.47
N PHE A 610 7.00 -16.56 -23.53
CA PHE A 610 6.56 -16.31 -24.90
C PHE A 610 6.66 -17.57 -25.76
N ARG A 611 5.52 -18.01 -26.32
CA ARG A 611 5.41 -19.23 -27.17
C ARG A 611 6.03 -20.49 -26.54
N GLY A 612 5.93 -20.62 -25.22
CA GLY A 612 6.48 -21.76 -24.46
C GLY A 612 7.97 -21.63 -24.10
N PHE A 613 8.63 -20.54 -24.49
CA PHE A 613 9.98 -20.22 -24.02
C PHE A 613 9.91 -19.33 -22.78
N ILE A 614 10.75 -19.67 -21.79
CA ILE A 614 10.90 -18.95 -20.52
C ILE A 614 12.24 -18.23 -20.57
N SER A 615 12.23 -16.94 -20.26
CA SER A 615 13.44 -16.11 -20.22
C SER A 615 13.31 -15.07 -19.10
N PRO A 616 14.41 -14.71 -18.40
CA PRO A 616 14.37 -13.60 -17.46
C PRO A 616 14.20 -12.27 -18.20
N GLN A 617 13.51 -11.34 -17.56
CA GLN A 617 13.42 -9.94 -17.95
C GLN A 617 13.54 -9.04 -16.71
N GLY A 618 13.85 -7.76 -16.90
CA GLY A 618 13.87 -6.76 -15.85
C GLY A 618 12.97 -5.57 -16.19
N ILE A 619 12.23 -5.05 -15.21
CA ILE A 619 11.49 -3.80 -15.30
C ILE A 619 12.34 -2.72 -14.64
N VAL A 620 12.72 -1.70 -15.42
CA VAL A 620 13.65 -0.66 -14.97
C VAL A 620 12.91 0.38 -14.10
N SER A 621 13.47 0.65 -12.92
CA SER A 621 12.98 1.67 -11.98
C SER A 621 13.84 2.93 -11.98
N ALA A 622 15.14 2.80 -12.15
CA ALA A 622 16.10 3.91 -12.20
C ALA A 622 17.23 3.61 -13.19
N CYS A 623 17.91 4.67 -13.65
CA CYS A 623 19.02 4.58 -14.57
C CYS A 623 20.08 5.61 -14.19
N THR A 624 21.34 5.19 -14.20
CA THR A 624 22.50 6.05 -14.04
C THR A 624 23.41 5.85 -15.25
N VAL A 625 23.88 6.96 -15.81
CA VAL A 625 24.76 6.98 -16.97
C VAL A 625 26.14 7.50 -16.55
N ILE A 626 27.19 6.95 -17.15
CA ILE A 626 28.60 7.32 -16.90
C ILE A 626 29.29 7.63 -18.23
#